data_AF-G9YK14-F1
#
_entry.id   AF-G9YK14-F1
#
_cell.length_a   1.000
_cell.length_b   1.000
_cell.length_c   1.000
_cell.angle_alpha   90.00
_cell.angle_beta   90.00
_cell.angle_gamma   90.00
#
_symmetry.space_group_name_H-M   'P 1'
#
loop_
_entity.id
_entity.type
_entity.pdbx_description
1 polymer ?
#
loop_
_entity_poly.entity_id
_entity_poly.type
_entity_poly.pdbx_seq_one_letter_code
_entity_poly.pdbx_strand_id
1 'polypeptide(L)' 'MRQQDFITDGISLKAARINAGFTQKEAAKRLKISETTLLKYERGETYPTVPVIKRIEALYVIPYRKIIFSDP' A
#
# COMPACT_ATOMS: atom_id res chain seq x y z
N MET A 1 16.58 -2.68 10.65
CA MET A 1 16.54 -2.64 9.17
C MET A 1 15.10 -2.42 8.75
N ARG A 2 14.83 -1.35 8.01
CA ARG A 2 13.52 -1.01 7.44
C ARG A 2 13.52 -1.34 5.95
N GLN A 3 12.34 -1.52 5.35
CA GLN A 3 12.22 -1.77 3.89
C GLN A 3 12.87 -0.66 3.06
N GLN A 4 12.82 0.59 3.56
CA GLN A 4 13.45 1.75 2.91
C GLN A 4 14.97 1.61 2.74
N ASP A 5 15.62 0.80 3.59
CA ASP A 5 17.07 0.60 3.53
C ASP A 5 17.48 -0.24 2.29
N PHE A 6 16.53 -0.98 1.69
CA PHE A 6 16.77 -1.86 0.53
C PHE A 6 16.00 -1.45 -0.73
N ILE A 7 14.96 -0.62 -0.58
CA ILE A 7 14.13 -0.14 -1.69
C ILE A 7 14.39 1.35 -1.87
N THR A 8 15.41 1.67 -2.68
CA THR A 8 15.90 3.04 -2.88
C THR A 8 14.98 3.90 -3.74
N ASP A 9 14.14 3.30 -4.59
CA ASP A 9 13.20 3.97 -5.48
C ASP A 9 11.72 3.68 -5.12
N GLY A 10 11.49 3.29 -3.86
CA GLY A 10 10.18 2.89 -3.36
C GLY A 10 9.34 4.05 -2.84
N ILE A 11 8.04 3.79 -2.71
CA ILE A 11 7.04 4.71 -2.16
C ILE A 11 6.21 3.99 -1.12
N SER A 12 5.85 4.66 -0.01
CA SER A 12 4.97 4.06 0.98
C SER A 12 3.57 3.81 0.41
N LEU A 13 2.91 2.74 0.85
CA LEU A 13 1.53 2.44 0.42
C LEU A 13 0.59 3.63 0.66
N LYS A 14 0.80 4.34 1.77
CA LYS A 14 0.07 5.55 2.13
C LYS A 14 0.34 6.70 1.15
N ALA A 15 1.59 6.94 0.78
CA ALA A 15 1.94 7.95 -0.22
C ALA A 15 1.38 7.60 -1.60
N ALA A 16 1.44 6.32 -2.02
CA ALA A 16 0.81 5.86 -3.26
C ALA A 16 -0.70 6.15 -3.28
N ARG A 17 -1.40 5.89 -2.16
CA ARG A 17 -2.82 6.22 -2.00
C ARG A 17 -3.09 7.72 -2.11
N ILE A 18 -2.31 8.55 -1.41
CA ILE A 18 -2.48 10.01 -1.40
C ILE A 18 -2.23 10.59 -2.80
N ASN A 19 -1.18 10.12 -3.49
CA ASN A 19 -0.87 10.53 -4.87
C ASN A 19 -1.98 10.14 -5.85
N ALA A 20 -2.68 9.03 -5.60
CA ALA A 20 -3.86 8.63 -6.36
C ALA A 20 -5.14 9.40 -5.99
N GLY A 21 -5.07 10.32 -5.01
CA GLY A 21 -6.19 11.18 -4.62
C GLY A 21 -7.28 10.48 -3.81
N PHE A 22 -6.99 9.35 -3.16
CA PHE A 22 -7.99 8.59 -2.42
C PHE A 22 -7.87 8.75 -0.90
N THR A 23 -9.03 8.81 -0.24
CA THR A 23 -9.12 8.53 1.20
C THR A 23 -8.88 7.03 1.47
N GLN A 24 -8.58 6.66 2.73
CA GLN A 24 -8.43 5.24 3.11
C GLN A 24 -9.70 4.45 2.80
N LYS A 25 -10.87 4.98 3.16
CA LYS A 25 -12.18 4.38 2.86
C LYS A 25 -12.39 4.11 1.37
N GLU A 26 -12.06 5.08 0.52
CA GLU A 26 -12.21 4.97 -0.94
C GLU A 26 -11.25 3.97 -1.57
N ALA A 27 -10.00 3.97 -1.13
CA ALA A 27 -9.00 3.01 -1.57
C ALA A 27 -9.37 1.59 -1.13
N ALA A 28 -9.77 1.41 0.13
CA ALA A 28 -10.18 0.11 0.66
C ALA A 28 -11.35 -0.49 -0.12
N LYS A 29 -12.35 0.34 -0.47
CA LYS A 29 -13.47 -0.06 -1.32
C LYS A 29 -13.01 -0.54 -2.70
N ARG A 30 -12.11 0.21 -3.36
CA ARG A 30 -11.55 -0.16 -4.68
C ARG A 30 -10.71 -1.43 -4.61
N LEU A 31 -9.94 -1.58 -3.54
CA LEU A 31 -9.15 -2.78 -3.25
C LEU A 31 -10.00 -3.95 -2.77
N LYS A 32 -11.30 -3.78 -2.53
CA LYS A 32 -12.23 -4.76 -1.94
C LYS A 32 -11.66 -5.39 -0.66
N ILE A 33 -11.25 -4.55 0.28
CA ILE A 33 -10.81 -4.88 1.65
C ILE A 33 -11.46 -3.91 2.64
N SER A 34 -11.34 -4.17 3.95
CA SER A 34 -11.82 -3.22 4.95
C SER A 34 -10.88 -2.01 5.07
N GLU A 35 -11.42 -0.86 5.48
CA GLU A 35 -10.63 0.35 5.78
C GLU A 35 -9.58 0.07 6.86
N THR A 36 -9.95 -0.65 7.91
CA THR A 36 -9.03 -1.09 8.97
C THR A 36 -7.91 -1.98 8.43
N THR A 37 -8.20 -2.86 7.48
CA THR A 37 -7.19 -3.70 6.81
C THR A 37 -6.17 -2.84 6.06
N LEU A 38 -6.64 -1.84 5.31
CA LEU A 38 -5.75 -0.92 4.61
C LEU A 38 -4.90 -0.08 5.58
N LEU A 39 -5.49 0.40 6.67
CA LEU A 39 -4.78 1.13 7.72
C LEU A 39 -3.64 0.28 8.31
N LYS A 40 -3.89 -1.00 8.60
CA LYS A 40 -2.87 -1.93 9.09
C LYS A 40 -1.73 -2.15 8.09
N TYR A 41 -2.04 -2.24 6.80
CA TYR A 41 -1.02 -2.33 5.75
C TYR A 41 -0.16 -1.06 5.67
N GLU A 42 -0.78 0.11 5.75
CA GLU A 42 -0.05 1.40 5.73
C GLU A 42 0.87 1.56 6.95
N ARG A 43 0.50 0.96 8.09
CA ARG A 43 1.32 0.92 9.31
C ARG A 43 2.32 -0.23 9.36
N GLY A 44 2.27 -1.18 8.41
CA GLY A 44 3.11 -2.37 8.42
C GLY A 44 2.77 -3.40 9.50
N GLU A 45 1.57 -3.32 10.09
CA GLU A 45 1.11 -4.28 11.12
C GLU A 45 0.76 -5.64 10.52
N THR A 46 0.22 -5.64 9.29
CA THR A 46 -0.07 -6.84 8.51
C THR A 46 0.29 -6.62 7.04
N TYR A 47 0.32 -7.69 6.26
CA TYR A 47 0.72 -7.66 4.86
C TYR A 47 -0.37 -8.23 3.95
N PRO A 48 -0.53 -7.71 2.72
CA PRO A 48 -1.54 -8.16 1.77
C PRO A 48 -1.21 -9.54 1.18
N THR A 49 -2.25 -10.30 0.84
CA THR A 49 -2.12 -11.54 0.05
C THR A 49 -1.84 -11.24 -1.42
N VAL A 50 -1.37 -12.22 -2.20
CA VAL A 50 -1.09 -12.06 -3.64
C VAL A 50 -2.27 -11.46 -4.43
N PRO A 51 -3.54 -11.88 -4.25
CA PRO A 51 -4.67 -11.23 -4.92
C PRO A 51 -4.92 -9.78 -4.50
N VAL A 52 -4.59 -9.41 -3.26
CA VAL A 52 -4.66 -8.01 -2.81
C VAL A 52 -3.52 -7.20 -3.43
N ILE A 53 -2.31 -7.74 -3.46
CA ILE A 53 -1.14 -7.12 -4.11
C ILE A 53 -1.46 -6.77 -5.55
N LYS A 54 -2.02 -7.70 -6.33
CA LYS A 54 -2.39 -7.43 -7.74
C LYS A 54 -3.38 -6.28 -7.89
N ARG A 55 -4.32 -6.13 -6.95
CA ARG A 55 -5.25 -4.99 -6.92
C ARG A 55 -4.55 -3.69 -6.54
N ILE A 56 -3.59 -3.72 -5.62
CA ILE A 56 -2.78 -2.56 -5.24
C ILE A 56 -1.93 -2.10 -6.45
N GLU A 57 -1.27 -3.03 -7.13
CA GLU A 57 -0.47 -2.75 -8.33
C GLU A 57 -1.33 -2.09 -9.41
N ALA A 58 -2.52 -2.63 -9.66
CA ALA A 58 -3.46 -2.09 -10.65
C ALA A 58 -4.03 -0.72 -10.25
N LEU A 59 -4.38 -0.54 -8.97
CA LEU A 59 -5.00 0.70 -8.49
C LEU A 59 -4.04 1.88 -8.49
N TYR A 60 -2.79 1.66 -8.10
CA TYR A 60 -1.79 2.72 -7.95
C TYR A 60 -0.76 2.77 -9.08
N VAL A 61 -0.82 1.83 -10.03
CA VAL A 61 0.09 1.74 -11.18
C VAL A 61 1.56 1.68 -10.72
N ILE A 62 1.80 0.95 -9.61
CA ILE A 62 3.12 0.79 -9.00
C ILE A 62 3.38 -0.71 -8.81
N PRO A 63 4.53 -1.25 -9.26
CA PRO A 63 4.86 -2.65 -9.05
C PRO A 63 5.12 -2.92 -7.56
N TYR A 64 4.74 -4.11 -7.07
CA TYR A 64 4.85 -4.49 -5.65
C TYR A 64 6.24 -4.25 -5.06
N ARG A 65 7.31 -4.51 -5.83
CA ARG A 65 8.70 -4.32 -5.40
C ARG A 65 9.05 -2.89 -4.97
N LYS A 66 8.25 -1.90 -5.39
CA LYS A 66 8.42 -0.49 -5.02
C LYS A 66 7.52 -0.05 -3.88
N ILE A 67 6.64 -0.92 -3.38
CA ILE A 67 5.67 -0.57 -2.35
C ILE A 67 6.29 -0.84 -0.98
N ILE A 68 6.36 0.20 -0.17
CA ILE A 68 6.87 0.15 1.19
C ILE A 68 5.69 0.08 2.15
N PHE A 69 5.65 -0.99 2.95
CA PHE A 69 4.65 -1.17 4.01
C PHE A 69 5.29 -0.79 5.34
N SER A 70 4.74 0.22 6.03
CA SER A 70 5.34 1.02 7.12
C SER A 70 5.91 2.36 6.64
N ASP A 71 5.19 3.43 6.97
CA ASP A 71 5.68 4.82 6.99
C ASP A 71 6.40 5.05 8.34
N PRO A 72 7.58 5.70 8.38
CA PRO A 72 8.23 6.08 9.63
C PRO A 72 7.45 7.12 10.44
#